data_AF-A0A7X7VGZ1-F1
#
_entry.id   AF-A0A7X7VGZ1-F1
#
_cell.length_a   1.000
_cell.length_b   1.000
_cell.length_c   1.000
_cell.angle_alpha   90.00
_cell.angle_beta   90.00
_cell.angle_gamma   90.00
#
_symmetry.space_group_name_H-M   'P 1'
#
loop_
_entity.id
_entity.type
_entity.pdbx_description
1 polymer ?
#
loop_
_entity_poly.entity_id
_entity_poly.type
_entity_poly.pdbx_seq_one_letter_code
_entity_poly.pdbx_strand_id
1 'polypeptide(L)'
;MAALPDNLADLHPQTSREWFQYLNTKIDTILESQADDREVLVEFMNKTNNWIVCHDKGLMDREKLAEKHSEKIDQLEKKVNSWNVINSLGVIVAAILAALGLKGS
;
A
#
# COMPACT_ATOMS: atom_id res chain seq x y z
N MET A 1 41.22 -19.36 51.70
CA MET A 1 40.10 -19.67 50.78
C MET A 1 38.88 -18.97 51.34
N ALA A 2 38.55 -17.77 50.85
CA ALA A 2 37.34 -17.07 51.30
C ALA A 2 36.11 -17.84 50.79
N ALA A 3 35.17 -18.11 51.70
CA ALA A 3 33.93 -18.81 51.39
C ALA A 3 33.12 -18.01 50.36
N LEU A 4 32.53 -18.71 49.39
CA LEU A 4 31.63 -18.12 48.41
C LEU A 4 30.39 -17.56 49.15
N PRO A 5 29.92 -16.35 48.81
CA PRO A 5 28.69 -15.84 49.38
C PRO A 5 27.48 -16.62 48.82
N ASP A 6 26.63 -17.11 49.71
CA ASP A 6 25.42 -17.91 49.38
C ASP A 6 24.32 -17.10 48.68
N ASN A 7 24.41 -15.78 48.68
CA ASN A 7 23.42 -14.90 48.07
C ASN A 7 24.07 -14.02 46.98
N LEU A 8 23.79 -14.38 45.72
CA LEU A 8 24.28 -13.70 44.52
C LEU A 8 23.34 -12.57 44.03
N ALA A 9 22.25 -12.29 44.76
CA ALA A 9 21.25 -11.29 44.38
C ALA A 9 21.70 -9.84 44.58
N ASP A 10 22.69 -9.61 45.44
CA ASP A 10 23.27 -8.28 45.74
C ASP A 10 24.78 -8.28 45.46
N LEU A 11 25.16 -8.60 44.23
CA LEU A 11 26.56 -8.57 43.80
C LEU A 11 26.99 -7.11 43.61
N HIS A 12 27.80 -6.59 44.53
CA HIS A 12 28.67 -5.44 44.33
C HIS A 12 30.06 -5.94 43.91
N PRO A 13 30.28 -6.34 42.64
CA PRO A 13 31.52 -7.00 42.22
C PRO A 13 32.73 -6.07 42.38
N GLN A 14 33.73 -6.52 43.15
CA GLN A 14 34.98 -5.77 43.36
C GLN A 14 36.17 -6.41 42.67
N THR A 15 36.09 -7.70 42.37
CA THR A 15 37.17 -8.45 41.70
C THR A 15 36.75 -8.92 40.31
N SER A 16 37.72 -9.15 39.42
CA SER A 16 37.45 -9.61 38.04
C SER A 16 36.65 -10.91 38.00
N ARG A 17 36.82 -11.80 38.98
CA ARG A 17 36.08 -13.06 39.10
C ARG A 17 34.59 -12.84 39.41
N GLU A 18 34.29 -11.92 40.32
CA GLU A 18 32.90 -11.57 40.66
C GLU A 18 32.22 -10.87 39.48
N TRP A 19 32.94 -10.04 38.73
CA TRP A 19 32.45 -9.46 37.48
C TRP A 19 32.08 -10.53 36.44
N PHE A 20 32.89 -11.58 36.27
CA PHE A 20 32.55 -12.69 35.37
C PHE A 20 31.31 -13.47 35.83
N GLN A 21 31.15 -13.68 37.15
CA GLN A 21 29.96 -14.35 37.68
C GLN A 21 28.70 -13.49 37.49
N TYR A 22 28.79 -12.18 37.73
CA TYR A 22 27.70 -11.23 37.48
C TYR A 22 27.31 -11.15 36.00
N LEU A 23 28.28 -11.16 35.10
CA LEU A 23 28.00 -11.20 33.66
C LEU A 23 27.30 -12.50 33.30
N ASN A 24 27.77 -13.64 33.82
CA ASN A 24 27.12 -14.94 33.57
C ASN A 24 25.66 -14.99 34.05
N THR A 25 25.31 -14.34 35.17
CA THR A 25 23.91 -14.29 35.62
C THR A 25 23.03 -13.39 34.75
N LYS A 26 23.61 -12.51 33.93
CA LYS A 26 22.88 -11.63 33.01
C LYS A 26 22.88 -12.10 31.56
N ILE A 27 23.74 -13.05 31.19
CA ILE A 27 23.83 -13.55 29.80
C ILE A 27 22.49 -14.10 29.33
N ASP A 28 21.80 -14.90 30.14
CA ASP A 28 20.51 -15.49 29.75
C ASP A 28 19.46 -14.40 29.48
N THR A 29 19.39 -13.37 30.33
CA THR A 29 18.49 -12.21 30.14
C THR A 29 18.83 -11.40 28.89
N ILE A 30 20.12 -11.26 28.56
CA ILE A 30 20.54 -10.57 27.33
C ILE A 30 20.15 -11.38 26.09
N LEU A 31 20.30 -12.70 26.15
CA LEU A 31 19.93 -13.59 25.04
C LEU A 31 18.41 -13.61 24.81
N GLU A 32 17.62 -13.63 25.88
CA GLU A 32 16.16 -13.51 25.80
C GLU A 32 15.74 -12.16 25.20
N SER A 33 16.30 -11.05 25.69
CA SER A 33 16.02 -9.71 25.13
C SER A 33 16.36 -9.62 23.64
N GLN A 34 17.44 -10.25 23.20
CA GLN A 34 17.80 -10.28 21.78
C GLN A 34 16.85 -11.14 20.94
N ALA A 35 16.32 -12.22 21.50
CA ALA A 35 15.32 -13.05 20.85
C ALA A 35 14.01 -12.29 20.65
N ASP A 36 13.56 -11.57 21.68
CA ASP A 36 12.36 -10.72 21.63
C ASP A 36 12.50 -9.59 20.61
N ASP A 37 13.65 -8.87 20.63
CA ASP A 37 13.93 -7.81 19.65
C ASP A 37 13.90 -8.34 18.21
N ARG A 38 14.42 -9.56 18.00
CA ARG A 38 14.39 -10.22 16.69
C ARG A 38 12.97 -10.54 16.27
N GLU A 39 12.13 -11.03 17.17
CA GLU A 39 10.72 -11.33 16.88
C GLU A 39 9.96 -10.07 16.49
N VAL A 40 10.13 -8.98 17.24
CA VAL A 40 9.52 -7.67 16.96
C VAL A 40 9.95 -7.14 15.60
N LEU A 41 11.23 -7.22 15.26
CA LEU A 41 11.74 -6.80 13.95
C LEU A 41 11.15 -7.63 12.81
N VAL A 42 11.05 -8.95 12.98
CA VAL A 42 10.44 -9.84 11.99
C VAL A 42 8.95 -9.51 11.80
N GLU A 43 8.21 -9.28 12.89
CA GLU A 43 6.80 -8.90 12.82
C GLU A 43 6.62 -7.54 12.09
N PHE A 44 7.46 -6.56 12.42
CA PHE A 44 7.47 -5.26 11.76
C PHE A 44 7.76 -5.36 10.27
N MET A 45 8.79 -6.15 9.88
CA MET A 45 9.12 -6.38 8.47
C MET A 45 7.96 -7.07 7.74
N ASN A 46 7.32 -8.07 8.35
CA ASN A 46 6.18 -8.76 7.75
C ASN A 46 4.97 -7.84 7.57
N LYS A 47 4.64 -7.00 8.56
CA LYS A 47 3.57 -5.99 8.45
C LYS A 47 3.86 -5.01 7.32
N THR A 48 5.10 -4.54 7.23
CA THR A 48 5.51 -3.58 6.19
C THR A 48 5.44 -4.20 4.80
N ASN A 49 5.93 -5.44 4.64
CA ASN A 49 5.83 -6.16 3.36
C ASN A 49 4.38 -6.39 2.94
N ASN A 50 3.52 -6.79 3.88
CA ASN A 50 2.09 -6.96 3.60
C ASN A 50 1.44 -5.63 3.21
N TRP A 51 1.81 -4.53 3.88
CA TRP A 51 1.32 -3.20 3.51
C TRP A 51 1.73 -2.83 2.09
N ILE A 52 3.00 -2.99 1.72
CA ILE A 52 3.49 -2.71 0.35
C ILE A 52 2.69 -3.51 -0.68
N VAL A 53 2.58 -4.83 -0.47
CA VAL A 53 1.86 -5.73 -1.40
C VAL A 53 0.38 -5.37 -1.54
N CYS A 54 -0.29 -5.05 -0.44
CA CYS A 54 -1.73 -4.75 -0.46
C CYS A 54 -2.03 -3.33 -0.96
N HIS A 55 -1.24 -2.35 -0.54
CA HIS A 55 -1.43 -0.94 -0.88
C HIS A 55 -1.21 -0.71 -2.39
N ASP A 56 -0.11 -1.25 -2.93
CA ASP A 56 0.22 -1.06 -4.34
C ASP A 56 -0.78 -1.80 -5.23
N LYS A 57 -1.26 -2.97 -4.82
CA LYS A 57 -2.30 -3.69 -5.56
C LYS A 57 -3.61 -2.89 -5.64
N GLY A 58 -4.05 -2.30 -4.53
CA GLY A 58 -5.26 -1.48 -4.49
C GLY A 58 -5.16 -0.21 -5.32
N LEU A 59 -3.98 0.44 -5.33
CA LEU A 59 -3.72 1.60 -6.17
C LEU A 59 -3.68 1.24 -7.65
N MET A 60 -2.98 0.16 -8.02
CA MET A 60 -2.91 -0.33 -9.40
C MET A 60 -4.28 -0.72 -9.97
N ASP A 61 -5.14 -1.34 -9.16
CA ASP A 61 -6.48 -1.70 -9.58
C ASP A 61 -7.38 -0.47 -9.78
N ARG A 62 -7.23 0.55 -8.93
CA ARG A 62 -7.90 1.84 -9.09
C ARG A 62 -7.42 2.61 -10.32
N GLU A 63 -6.12 2.61 -10.58
CA GLU A 63 -5.53 3.27 -11.74
C GLU A 63 -6.03 2.63 -13.04
N LYS A 64 -6.01 1.29 -13.13
CA LYS A 64 -6.58 0.55 -14.27
C LYS A 64 -8.07 0.82 -14.47
N LEU A 65 -8.82 0.99 -13.37
CA LEU A 65 -10.24 1.32 -13.45
C LEU A 65 -10.44 2.75 -13.99
N ALA A 66 -9.65 3.71 -13.50
CA ALA A 66 -9.68 5.09 -13.98
C ALA A 66 -9.32 5.19 -15.48
N GLU A 67 -8.31 4.43 -15.93
CA GLU A 67 -7.93 4.34 -17.35
C GLU A 67 -9.10 3.84 -18.22
N LYS A 68 -9.76 2.75 -17.80
CA LYS A 68 -10.96 2.22 -18.50
C LYS A 68 -12.12 3.21 -18.53
N HIS A 69 -12.33 3.97 -17.45
CA HIS A 69 -13.37 5.00 -17.44
C HIS A 69 -13.03 6.17 -18.36
N SER A 70 -11.78 6.61 -18.39
CA SER A 70 -11.29 7.63 -19.32
C SER A 70 -11.52 7.24 -20.77
N GLU A 71 -11.18 6.00 -21.15
CA GLU A 71 -11.41 5.49 -22.50
C GLU A 71 -12.90 5.47 -22.87
N LYS A 72 -13.77 5.05 -21.94
CA LYS A 72 -15.23 5.08 -22.15
C LYS A 72 -15.77 6.50 -22.31
N ILE A 73 -15.21 7.47 -21.58
CA ILE A 73 -15.60 8.89 -21.71
C ILE A 73 -15.21 9.41 -23.10
N ASP A 74 -13.98 9.16 -23.58
CA ASP A 74 -13.56 9.57 -24.93
C ASP A 74 -14.42 8.92 -26.03
N GLN A 75 -14.80 7.64 -25.87
CA GLN A 75 -15.73 6.98 -26.78
C GLN A 75 -17.14 7.60 -26.73
N LEU A 76 -17.62 8.00 -25.55
CA LEU A 76 -18.90 8.69 -25.39
C LEU A 76 -18.86 10.07 -26.04
N GLU A 77 -17.79 10.85 -25.86
CA GLU A 77 -17.59 12.15 -26.51
C GLU A 77 -17.61 12.02 -28.03
N LYS A 78 -16.92 11.03 -28.60
CA LYS A 78 -16.93 10.76 -30.04
C LYS A 78 -18.34 10.40 -30.55
N LYS A 79 -19.10 9.60 -29.80
CA LYS A 79 -20.48 9.24 -30.16
C LYS A 79 -21.43 10.43 -30.09
N VAL A 80 -21.32 11.26 -29.06
CA VAL A 80 -22.13 12.48 -28.91
C VAL A 80 -21.81 13.48 -30.02
N ASN A 81 -20.53 13.69 -30.31
CA ASN A 81 -20.11 14.57 -31.42
C ASN A 81 -20.59 14.05 -32.76
N SER A 82 -20.47 12.74 -33.03
CA SER A 82 -21.01 12.13 -34.25
C SER A 82 -22.53 12.29 -34.35
N TRP A 83 -23.26 12.10 -33.25
CA TRP A 83 -24.72 12.28 -33.23
C TRP A 83 -25.12 13.74 -33.47
N ASN A 84 -24.42 14.71 -32.87
CA ASN A 84 -24.63 16.13 -33.14
C ASN A 84 -24.36 16.50 -34.60
N VAL A 85 -23.31 15.94 -35.22
CA VAL A 85 -23.01 16.16 -36.64
C VAL A 85 -24.09 15.55 -37.53
N ILE A 86 -24.55 14.32 -37.24
CA ILE A 86 -25.62 13.68 -38.02
C ILE A 86 -26.94 14.44 -37.89
N ASN A 87 -27.33 14.86 -36.68
CA ASN A 87 -28.55 15.62 -36.46
C ASN A 87 -28.47 17.02 -37.10
N SER A 88 -27.33 17.71 -36.98
CA SER A 88 -27.18 19.04 -37.62
C SER A 88 -27.19 18.95 -39.15
N LEU A 89 -26.57 17.93 -39.74
CA LEU A 89 -26.65 17.64 -41.16
C LEU A 89 -28.07 17.24 -41.58
N GLY A 90 -28.77 16.43 -40.79
CA GLY A 90 -30.16 16.06 -41.03
C GLY A 90 -31.10 17.26 -41.02
N VAL A 91 -30.89 18.21 -40.10
CA VAL A 91 -31.63 19.49 -40.05
C VAL A 91 -31.30 20.36 -41.27
N ILE A 92 -30.05 20.43 -41.70
CA ILE A 92 -29.66 21.18 -42.91
C ILE A 92 -30.30 20.56 -44.16
N VAL A 93 -30.25 19.23 -44.30
CA VAL A 93 -30.85 18.53 -45.43
C VAL A 93 -32.37 18.66 -45.41
N ALA A 94 -33.02 18.56 -44.25
CA ALA A 94 -34.45 18.78 -44.10
C ALA A 94 -34.84 20.24 -44.41
N ALA A 95 -34.03 21.21 -43.99
CA ALA A 95 -34.24 22.62 -44.30
C ALA A 95 -34.06 22.90 -45.81
N ILE A 96 -33.05 22.30 -46.45
CA ILE A 96 -32.83 22.40 -47.90
C ILE A 96 -33.97 21.71 -48.67
N LEU A 97 -34.41 20.52 -48.28
CA LEU A 97 -35.53 19.81 -48.90
C LEU A 97 -36.87 20.56 -48.72
N ALA A 98 -37.09 21.16 -47.55
CA ALA A 98 -38.25 22.00 -47.29
C ALA A 98 -38.20 23.31 -48.08
N ALA A 99 -37.03 23.94 -48.24
CA ALA A 99 -36.82 25.15 -49.02
C ALA A 99 -36.90 24.90 -50.55
N LEU A 100 -36.50 23.72 -51.01
CA LEU A 100 -36.61 23.29 -52.42
C LEU A 100 -38.01 22.75 -52.78
N GLY A 101 -38.96 22.77 -51.86
CA GLY A 101 -40.37 22.51 -52.18
C GLY A 101 -40.70 21.04 -52.44
N LEU A 102 -39.91 20.08 -51.94
CA LEU A 102 -40.33 18.68 -51.84
C LEU A 102 -41.36 18.51 -50.70
N LYS A 103 -42.46 19.27 -50.74
CA LYS A 103 -43.71 18.84 -50.12
C LYS A 103 -44.29 17.78 -51.04
N GLY A 104 -44.00 16.52 -50.73
CA GLY A 104 -44.61 15.38 -51.42
C GLY A 104 -46.14 15.47 -51.37
N SER A 105 -46.73 15.30 -52.55
CA SER A 105 -48.02 14.62 -52.71
C SER A 105 -47.92 13.18 -52.21
#